data_AF-A0AAN8BU89-F1
#
_entry.id   AF-A0AAN8BU89-F1
#
_cell.length_a   1.000
_cell.length_b   1.000
_cell.length_c   1.000
_cell.angle_alpha   90.00
_cell.angle_beta   90.00
_cell.angle_gamma   90.00
#
_symmetry.space_group_name_H-M   'P 1'
#
loop_
_entity.id
_entity.type
_entity.pdbx_description
1 polymer ?
#
loop_
_entity_poly.entity_id
_entity_poly.type
_entity_poly.pdbx_seq_one_letter_code
_entity_poly.pdbx_strand_id
1 'polypeptide(L)'
;MVKDESGQLVPATWKEVLTRAAGALQGVQGNVVAAIVGGLADAEALISLKDLLNRLNRENLCTEEVFPMAGAGLAVLQRKHGRVASQVAALDLGYKPRVKAIRKNPPKVLFLLGADAGCITRQDLPKESFIIYQAHHGDIGAPMADILLPGAAYTEKCSTYVNTEGRAQQTKGTVTAPGMAREDWRIIGDISELVGVTLPYDTLDEVRQRLAEVSPNLVRYDDVEEANNFKQANELSKTVDQAVVTRRAPPQLTVKDFYTTDPISRASQTMAKCVKSGREHKLWKSQPYAKAPWIDNPLKTKYIRTKLQFAHF
;
A
#
# COMPACT_ATOMS: atom_id res chain seq x y z
N MET A 1 -9.87 9.78 -14.17
CA MET A 1 -11.02 10.66 -13.84
C MET A 1 -10.48 11.97 -13.29
N VAL A 2 -11.21 13.07 -13.45
CA VAL A 2 -10.87 14.38 -12.86
C VAL A 2 -12.07 14.94 -12.13
N LYS A 3 -11.85 15.73 -11.07
CA LYS A 3 -12.94 16.51 -10.48
C LYS A 3 -13.35 17.65 -11.42
N ASP A 4 -14.65 17.78 -11.62
CA ASP A 4 -15.27 18.92 -12.28
C ASP A 4 -15.49 20.10 -11.31
N GLU A 5 -16.06 21.19 -11.80
CA GLU A 5 -16.37 22.39 -11.01
C GLU A 5 -17.41 22.12 -9.91
N SER A 6 -18.23 21.08 -10.07
CA SER A 6 -19.21 20.63 -9.06
C SER A 6 -18.57 19.78 -7.95
N GLY A 7 -17.31 19.38 -8.13
CA GLY A 7 -16.56 18.53 -7.22
C GLY A 7 -16.80 17.02 -7.42
N GLN A 8 -17.52 16.61 -8.47
CA GLN A 8 -17.70 15.20 -8.83
C GLN A 8 -16.58 14.70 -9.75
N LEU A 9 -16.21 13.43 -9.56
CA LEU A 9 -15.24 12.76 -10.41
C LEU A 9 -15.91 12.31 -11.72
N VAL A 10 -15.48 12.91 -12.82
CA VAL A 10 -15.96 12.59 -14.16
C VAL A 10 -14.89 11.83 -14.97
N PRO A 11 -15.29 10.89 -15.85
CA PRO A 11 -14.38 10.27 -16.81
C PRO A 11 -13.70 11.34 -17.68
N ALA A 12 -12.40 11.17 -17.92
CA ALA A 12 -11.58 12.10 -18.71
C ALA A 12 -10.51 11.32 -19.48
N THR A 13 -9.94 11.95 -20.51
CA THR A 13 -8.88 11.33 -21.33
C THR A 13 -7.55 11.29 -20.57
N TRP A 14 -6.67 10.33 -20.92
CA TRP A 14 -5.32 10.26 -20.35
C TRP A 14 -4.55 11.57 -20.53
N LYS A 15 -4.63 12.19 -21.72
CA LYS A 15 -3.97 13.47 -22.01
C LYS A 15 -4.39 14.55 -21.02
N GLU A 16 -5.69 14.69 -20.77
CA GLU A 16 -6.22 15.68 -19.83
C GLU A 16 -5.77 15.41 -18.39
N VAL A 17 -5.92 14.17 -17.92
CA VAL A 17 -5.59 13.79 -16.53
C VAL A 17 -4.09 14.00 -16.27
N LEU A 18 -3.24 13.54 -17.20
CA LEU A 18 -1.78 13.67 -17.09
C LEU A 18 -1.33 15.14 -17.16
N THR A 19 -1.95 15.95 -18.02
CA THR A 19 -1.65 17.40 -18.10
C THR A 19 -2.01 18.10 -16.80
N ARG A 20 -3.17 17.77 -16.19
CA ARG A 20 -3.55 18.32 -14.87
C ARG A 20 -2.60 17.85 -13.76
N ALA A 21 -2.20 16.58 -13.77
CA ALA A 21 -1.22 16.04 -12.82
C ALA A 21 0.13 16.77 -12.92
N ALA A 22 0.64 16.91 -14.14
CA ALA A 22 1.91 17.59 -14.42
C ALA A 22 1.84 19.08 -14.06
N GLY A 23 0.76 19.77 -14.43
CA GLY A 23 0.54 21.17 -14.07
C GLY A 23 0.50 21.41 -12.56
N ALA A 24 -0.13 20.50 -11.81
CA ALA A 24 -0.14 20.56 -10.35
C ALA A 24 1.27 20.40 -9.75
N LEU A 25 2.09 19.50 -10.31
CA LEU A 25 3.47 19.30 -9.86
C LEU A 25 4.40 20.48 -10.24
N GLN A 26 4.22 21.08 -11.42
CA GLN A 26 4.99 22.24 -11.88
C GLN A 26 4.62 23.54 -11.15
N GLY A 27 3.33 23.74 -10.86
CA GLY A 27 2.80 24.98 -10.29
C GLY A 27 3.23 25.25 -8.84
N VAL A 28 4.04 24.36 -8.24
CA VAL A 28 4.32 24.38 -6.81
C VAL A 28 5.83 24.35 -6.52
N GLN A 29 6.31 25.42 -5.89
CA GLN A 29 7.69 25.58 -5.45
C GLN A 29 7.88 25.25 -3.95
N GLY A 30 9.04 24.69 -3.59
CA GLY A 30 9.40 24.30 -2.22
C GLY A 30 8.88 22.92 -1.79
N ASN A 31 9.22 22.48 -0.58
CA ASN A 31 8.94 21.12 -0.07
C ASN A 31 7.47 20.86 0.31
N VAL A 32 6.54 21.30 -0.53
CA VAL A 32 5.08 21.26 -0.39
C VAL A 32 4.45 20.23 -1.33
N VAL A 33 5.27 19.36 -1.93
CA VAL A 33 4.83 18.14 -2.62
C VAL A 33 5.25 16.96 -1.75
N ALA A 34 4.33 16.04 -1.49
CA ALA A 34 4.64 14.80 -0.80
C ALA A 34 3.95 13.61 -1.49
N ALA A 35 4.46 12.40 -1.26
CA ALA A 35 3.78 11.19 -1.67
C ALA A 35 3.63 10.19 -0.53
N ILE A 36 2.53 9.44 -0.59
CA ILE A 36 2.24 8.30 0.28
C ILE A 36 2.07 7.08 -0.59
N VAL A 37 2.83 6.04 -0.27
CA VAL A 37 2.78 4.76 -0.96
C VAL A 37 2.08 3.73 -0.09
N GLY A 38 1.15 3.01 -0.70
CA GLY A 38 0.33 1.99 -0.05
C GLY A 38 0.94 0.60 -0.06
N GLY A 39 0.20 -0.34 0.52
CA GLY A 39 0.63 -1.72 0.75
C GLY A 39 0.89 -2.58 -0.50
N LEU A 40 0.38 -2.17 -1.67
CA LEU A 40 0.44 -3.00 -2.89
C LEU A 40 1.30 -2.39 -4.01
N ALA A 41 2.01 -1.30 -3.72
CA ALA A 41 2.94 -0.68 -4.66
C ALA A 41 4.16 -1.59 -4.93
N ASP A 42 4.53 -1.71 -6.19
CA ASP A 42 5.69 -2.46 -6.67
C ASP A 42 6.98 -1.63 -6.66
N ALA A 43 8.12 -2.31 -6.61
CA ALA A 43 9.42 -1.65 -6.51
C ALA A 43 9.71 -0.71 -7.69
N GLU A 44 9.29 -1.08 -8.90
CA GLU A 44 9.45 -0.28 -10.12
C GLU A 44 8.67 1.05 -10.06
N ALA A 45 7.44 1.03 -9.54
CA ALA A 45 6.66 2.25 -9.32
C ALA A 45 7.22 3.10 -8.18
N LEU A 46 7.70 2.46 -7.11
CA LEU A 46 8.35 3.14 -5.98
C LEU A 46 9.61 3.89 -6.44
N ILE A 47 10.53 3.24 -7.16
CA ILE A 47 11.73 3.93 -7.64
C ILE A 47 11.38 5.06 -8.62
N SER A 48 10.38 4.86 -9.47
CA SER A 48 9.96 5.88 -10.43
C SER A 48 9.37 7.11 -9.78
N LEU A 49 8.51 6.92 -8.76
CA LEU A 49 7.97 8.03 -8.00
C LEU A 49 9.06 8.76 -7.21
N LYS A 50 10.01 8.00 -6.66
CA LYS A 50 11.17 8.57 -5.95
C LYS A 50 12.02 9.42 -6.88
N ASP A 51 12.41 8.91 -8.04
CA ASP A 51 13.25 9.65 -8.98
C ASP A 51 12.53 10.88 -9.56
N LEU A 52 11.22 10.78 -9.84
CA LEU A 52 10.40 11.93 -10.26
C LEU A 52 10.43 13.06 -9.22
N LEU A 53 10.13 12.75 -7.96
CA LEU A 53 10.12 13.76 -6.90
C LEU A 53 11.52 14.29 -6.57
N ASN A 54 12.54 13.44 -6.60
CA ASN A 54 13.92 13.86 -6.37
C ASN A 54 14.39 14.85 -7.44
N ARG A 55 14.04 14.62 -8.72
CA ARG A 55 14.34 15.57 -9.81
C ARG A 55 13.65 16.92 -9.65
N LEU A 56 12.51 16.95 -8.94
CA LEU A 56 11.81 18.18 -8.54
C LEU A 56 12.35 18.78 -7.23
N ASN A 57 13.44 18.23 -6.67
CA ASN A 57 14.00 18.58 -5.36
C ASN A 57 12.95 18.43 -4.24
N ARG A 58 12.27 17.29 -4.20
CA ARG A 58 11.25 16.92 -3.20
C ARG A 58 11.57 15.56 -2.61
N GLU A 59 11.70 15.48 -1.28
CA GLU A 59 12.10 14.24 -0.58
C GLU A 59 11.05 13.75 0.42
N ASN A 60 9.82 14.28 0.34
CA ASN A 60 8.72 13.92 1.23
C ASN A 60 8.01 12.67 0.71
N LEU A 61 8.69 11.53 0.79
CA LEU A 61 8.20 10.22 0.40
C LEU A 61 7.90 9.39 1.66
N CYS A 62 6.65 8.98 1.83
CA CYS A 62 6.20 8.26 3.02
C CYS A 62 5.45 6.96 2.73
N THR A 63 5.49 6.01 3.67
CA THR A 63 4.66 4.79 3.64
C THR A 63 3.47 4.91 4.58
N GLU A 64 2.38 4.19 4.28
CA GLU A 64 1.20 4.12 5.17
C GLU A 64 1.49 3.43 6.50
N GLU A 65 2.26 2.34 6.47
CA GLU A 65 2.53 1.55 7.68
C GLU A 65 3.50 2.23 8.64
N VAL A 66 3.28 1.97 9.93
CA VAL A 66 4.08 2.53 11.02
C VAL A 66 5.29 1.63 11.28
N PHE A 67 6.47 2.15 10.98
CA PHE A 67 7.74 1.56 11.41
C PHE A 67 8.47 2.52 12.37
N PRO A 68 8.97 2.05 13.54
CA PRO A 68 9.81 2.87 14.41
C PRO A 68 11.22 3.03 13.80
N MET A 69 11.54 4.23 13.29
CA MET A 69 12.87 4.54 12.72
C MET A 69 13.87 5.07 13.72
N ALA A 70 13.42 5.53 14.88
CA ALA A 70 14.34 6.11 15.83
C ALA A 70 15.08 4.95 16.50
N GLY A 71 16.38 4.86 16.20
CA GLY A 71 17.27 3.92 16.84
C GLY A 71 17.54 2.61 16.09
N ALA A 72 16.98 2.35 14.91
CA ALA A 72 17.31 1.15 14.17
C ALA A 72 18.16 1.51 12.94
N GLY A 73 19.43 1.10 12.96
CA GLY A 73 20.24 1.04 11.74
C GLY A 73 19.52 0.25 10.65
N LEU A 74 19.60 0.75 9.42
CA LEU A 74 18.98 0.22 8.19
C LEU A 74 19.17 -1.31 8.05
N ALA A 75 18.21 -1.99 7.43
CA ALA A 75 18.18 -3.39 6.98
C ALA A 75 17.71 -4.49 7.95
N VAL A 76 18.00 -4.41 9.25
CA VAL A 76 17.81 -5.57 10.14
C VAL A 76 16.41 -5.67 10.76
N LEU A 77 15.89 -4.57 11.30
CA LEU A 77 14.58 -4.54 11.96
C LEU A 77 13.42 -4.30 10.99
N GLN A 78 13.72 -3.77 9.78
CA GLN A 78 12.76 -3.46 8.72
C GLN A 78 11.93 -4.69 8.32
N ARG A 79 12.55 -5.86 8.41
CA ARG A 79 12.04 -7.16 7.98
C ARG A 79 10.98 -7.79 8.89
N LYS A 80 11.13 -7.67 10.21
CA LYS A 80 10.25 -8.39 11.16
C LYS A 80 8.89 -7.75 11.43
N HIS A 81 8.64 -6.52 10.97
CA HIS A 81 7.42 -5.77 11.31
C HIS A 81 6.59 -5.30 10.12
N GLY A 82 7.08 -5.43 8.88
CA GLY A 82 6.27 -5.12 7.71
C GLY A 82 5.15 -6.14 7.58
N ARG A 83 3.89 -5.69 7.54
CA ARG A 83 2.77 -6.60 7.25
C ARG A 83 2.55 -6.77 5.75
N VAL A 84 3.14 -5.89 4.95
CA VAL A 84 2.90 -5.82 3.50
C VAL A 84 4.20 -5.72 2.72
N ALA A 85 4.27 -6.45 1.60
CA ALA A 85 5.48 -6.62 0.79
C ALA A 85 6.00 -5.30 0.17
N SER A 86 5.11 -4.37 -0.20
CA SER A 86 5.53 -3.07 -0.75
C SER A 86 6.36 -2.26 0.25
N GLN A 87 6.14 -2.45 1.55
CA GLN A 87 6.80 -1.65 2.57
C GLN A 87 8.29 -1.96 2.67
N VAL A 88 8.66 -3.24 2.57
CA VAL A 88 10.07 -3.64 2.65
C VAL A 88 10.83 -3.03 1.49
N ALA A 89 10.28 -3.12 0.27
CA ALA A 89 10.84 -2.45 -0.90
C ALA A 89 10.92 -0.93 -0.74
N ALA A 90 9.87 -0.28 -0.21
CA ALA A 90 9.89 1.16 0.03
C ALA A 90 10.96 1.58 1.05
N LEU A 91 11.17 0.79 2.10
CA LEU A 91 12.19 1.02 3.11
C LEU A 91 13.61 0.81 2.58
N ASP A 92 13.81 -0.22 1.75
CA ASP A 92 15.08 -0.46 1.04
C ASP A 92 15.40 0.69 0.07
N LEU A 93 14.38 1.24 -0.58
CA LEU A 93 14.47 2.44 -1.41
C LEU A 93 14.56 3.75 -0.60
N GLY A 94 14.59 3.71 0.74
CA GLY A 94 14.81 4.88 1.59
C GLY A 94 13.59 5.78 1.81
N TYR A 95 12.37 5.25 1.65
CA TYR A 95 11.15 5.98 2.02
C TYR A 95 11.09 6.18 3.54
N LYS A 96 10.53 7.33 3.97
CA LYS A 96 10.34 7.63 5.40
C LYS A 96 9.07 6.91 5.87
N PRO A 97 9.12 5.99 6.84
CA PRO A 97 7.89 5.39 7.32
C PRO A 97 7.07 6.39 8.13
N ARG A 98 5.76 6.16 8.13
CA ARG A 98 4.71 7.02 8.72
C ARG A 98 4.49 8.31 7.94
N VAL A 99 3.24 8.74 8.03
CA VAL A 99 2.76 10.05 7.55
C VAL A 99 3.03 11.21 8.51
N LYS A 100 3.85 11.04 9.55
CA LYS A 100 4.09 12.08 10.58
C LYS A 100 4.71 13.35 9.98
N ALA A 101 5.64 13.19 9.03
CA ALA A 101 6.26 14.31 8.34
C ALA A 101 5.23 15.14 7.58
N ILE A 102 4.30 14.46 6.89
CA ILE A 102 3.22 15.06 6.12
C ILE A 102 2.20 15.75 7.04
N ARG A 103 1.85 15.15 8.19
CA ARG A 103 0.96 15.80 9.16
C ARG A 103 1.58 17.04 9.82
N LYS A 104 2.91 17.05 10.00
CA LYS A 104 3.61 18.20 10.58
C LYS A 104 3.61 19.39 9.61
N ASN A 105 3.91 19.12 8.35
CA ASN A 105 3.96 20.12 7.29
C ASN A 105 3.08 19.64 6.11
N PRO A 106 1.78 19.97 6.12
CA PRO A 106 0.88 19.43 5.11
C PRO A 106 1.19 20.00 3.72
N PRO A 107 1.28 19.14 2.69
CA PRO A 107 1.66 19.53 1.35
C PRO A 107 0.49 20.19 0.60
N LYS A 108 0.83 21.03 -0.39
CA LYS A 108 -0.12 21.54 -1.39
C LYS A 108 -0.45 20.50 -2.44
N VAL A 109 0.47 19.59 -2.75
CA VAL A 109 0.22 18.46 -3.68
C VAL A 109 0.55 17.16 -2.98
N LEU A 110 -0.42 16.26 -2.94
CA LEU A 110 -0.26 14.93 -2.34
C LEU A 110 -0.45 13.86 -3.40
N PHE A 111 0.59 13.07 -3.64
CA PHE A 111 0.53 11.90 -4.53
C PHE A 111 0.27 10.63 -3.71
N LEU A 112 -0.83 9.94 -3.98
CA LEU A 112 -1.21 8.70 -3.33
C LEU A 112 -1.03 7.56 -4.32
N LEU A 113 -0.01 6.72 -4.10
CA LEU A 113 0.23 5.52 -4.90
C LEU A 113 -0.35 4.31 -4.16
N GLY A 114 -1.58 3.93 -4.51
CA GLY A 114 -2.28 2.79 -3.90
C GLY A 114 -2.53 2.93 -2.39
N ALA A 115 -2.50 4.17 -1.86
CA ALA A 115 -2.61 4.46 -0.44
C ALA A 115 -4.08 4.49 -0.01
N ASP A 116 -4.50 3.43 0.68
CA ASP A 116 -5.88 3.15 1.07
C ASP A 116 -6.00 2.62 2.52
N ALA A 117 -5.00 2.82 3.37
CA ALA A 117 -5.05 2.45 4.78
C ALA A 117 -5.74 3.52 5.66
N GLY A 118 -6.12 4.66 5.08
CA GLY A 118 -6.77 5.76 5.81
C GLY A 118 -5.85 6.49 6.79
N CYS A 119 -4.53 6.48 6.54
CA CYS A 119 -3.55 7.15 7.40
C CYS A 119 -3.63 8.68 7.36
N ILE A 120 -4.19 9.25 6.29
CA ILE A 120 -4.49 10.67 6.12
C ILE A 120 -5.92 10.80 5.65
N THR A 121 -6.62 11.81 6.17
CA THR A 121 -7.94 12.21 5.70
C THR A 121 -7.90 13.64 5.16
N ARG A 122 -8.94 14.08 4.44
CA ARG A 122 -9.03 15.46 3.95
C ARG A 122 -9.00 16.51 5.08
N GLN A 123 -9.33 16.12 6.31
CA GLN A 123 -9.28 16.99 7.49
C GLN A 123 -7.85 17.31 7.93
N ASP A 124 -6.90 16.41 7.66
CA ASP A 124 -5.49 16.60 8.00
C ASP A 124 -4.76 17.50 6.97
N LEU A 125 -5.43 17.88 5.89
CA LEU A 125 -4.86 18.60 4.75
C LEU A 125 -5.54 19.97 4.55
N PRO A 126 -4.80 20.98 4.08
CA PRO A 126 -5.39 22.25 3.63
C PRO A 126 -6.47 22.02 2.58
N LYS A 127 -7.51 22.87 2.57
CA LYS A 127 -8.61 22.77 1.60
C LYS A 127 -8.13 22.84 0.16
N GLU A 128 -7.10 23.63 -0.11
CA GLU A 128 -6.49 23.82 -1.44
C GLU A 128 -5.51 22.72 -1.85
N SER A 129 -5.33 21.67 -1.03
CA SER A 129 -4.42 20.58 -1.40
C SER A 129 -4.96 19.82 -2.60
N PHE A 130 -4.12 19.67 -3.62
CA PHE A 130 -4.38 18.90 -4.82
C PHE A 130 -3.92 17.46 -4.62
N ILE A 131 -4.84 16.51 -4.74
CA ILE A 131 -4.59 15.10 -4.44
C ILE A 131 -4.64 14.29 -5.72
N ILE A 132 -3.50 13.68 -6.04
CA ILE A 132 -3.34 12.76 -7.17
C ILE A 132 -3.42 11.35 -6.61
N TYR A 133 -4.38 10.55 -7.06
CA TYR A 133 -4.50 9.17 -6.62
C TYR A 133 -4.28 8.22 -7.80
N GLN A 134 -3.24 7.40 -7.68
CA GLN A 134 -2.89 6.36 -8.64
C GLN A 134 -3.07 5.00 -7.98
N ALA A 135 -4.04 4.23 -8.44
CA ALA A 135 -4.25 2.86 -7.98
C ALA A 135 -5.16 2.07 -8.92
N HIS A 136 -5.25 0.78 -8.68
CA HIS A 136 -6.16 -0.14 -9.39
C HIS A 136 -7.59 -0.17 -8.81
N HIS A 137 -7.73 0.09 -7.50
CA HIS A 137 -9.01 0.06 -6.78
C HIS A 137 -9.26 1.43 -6.16
N GLY A 138 -10.52 1.86 -6.10
CA GLY A 138 -10.91 3.09 -5.41
C GLY A 138 -11.64 2.77 -4.13
N ASP A 139 -10.99 2.97 -2.99
CA ASP A 139 -11.58 2.76 -1.67
C ASP A 139 -11.52 4.02 -0.81
N ILE A 140 -10.49 4.19 0.02
CA ILE A 140 -10.41 5.31 0.97
C ILE A 140 -9.74 6.53 0.31
N GLY A 141 -8.70 6.31 -0.49
CA GLY A 141 -7.93 7.38 -1.15
C GLY A 141 -8.61 7.96 -2.38
N ALA A 142 -9.44 7.19 -3.08
CA ALA A 142 -10.09 7.67 -4.32
C ALA A 142 -11.13 8.79 -4.09
N PRO A 143 -12.05 8.72 -3.10
CA PRO A 143 -13.05 9.78 -2.88
C PRO A 143 -12.45 11.14 -2.50
N MET A 144 -11.25 11.16 -1.89
CA MET A 144 -10.57 12.40 -1.52
C MET A 144 -9.78 13.01 -2.68
N ALA A 145 -9.47 12.25 -3.72
CA ALA A 145 -8.61 12.63 -4.81
C ALA A 145 -9.24 13.68 -5.73
N ASP A 146 -8.44 14.58 -6.27
CA ASP A 146 -8.85 15.55 -7.28
C ASP A 146 -8.67 14.98 -8.70
N ILE A 147 -7.72 14.06 -8.87
CA ILE A 147 -7.58 13.24 -10.07
C ILE A 147 -7.34 11.76 -9.72
N LEU A 148 -7.89 10.87 -10.55
CA LEU A 148 -7.69 9.42 -10.48
C LEU A 148 -6.94 8.93 -11.71
N LEU A 149 -5.83 8.24 -11.48
CA LEU A 149 -5.01 7.56 -12.47
C LEU A 149 -5.19 6.04 -12.29
N PRO A 150 -5.84 5.34 -13.22
CA PRO A 150 -6.05 3.90 -13.10
C PRO A 150 -4.75 3.13 -13.35
N GLY A 151 -4.21 2.54 -12.29
CA GLY A 151 -3.05 1.65 -12.31
C GLY A 151 -3.43 0.18 -12.49
N ALA A 152 -2.45 -0.68 -12.77
CA ALA A 152 -2.63 -2.12 -12.93
C ALA A 152 -2.52 -2.88 -11.58
N ALA A 153 -3.35 -3.91 -11.40
CA ALA A 153 -3.27 -4.80 -10.24
C ALA A 153 -2.07 -5.76 -10.33
N TYR A 154 -1.70 -6.39 -9.21
CA TYR A 154 -0.51 -7.28 -9.15
C TYR A 154 -0.54 -8.47 -10.13
N THR A 155 -1.74 -8.92 -10.54
CA THR A 155 -1.92 -9.99 -11.55
C THR A 155 -1.82 -9.50 -12.99
N GLU A 156 -1.79 -8.18 -13.20
CA GLU A 156 -1.87 -7.55 -14.52
C GLU A 156 -0.52 -7.06 -15.03
N LYS A 157 0.50 -7.07 -14.18
CA LYS A 157 1.83 -6.51 -14.44
C LYS A 157 2.95 -7.43 -13.97
N CYS A 158 4.10 -7.30 -14.60
CA CYS A 158 5.35 -7.96 -14.23
C CYS A 158 6.14 -7.05 -13.28
N SER A 159 5.99 -7.26 -11.98
CA SER A 159 6.45 -6.33 -10.95
C SER A 159 7.27 -7.03 -9.88
N THR A 160 8.19 -6.29 -9.28
CA THR A 160 9.04 -6.76 -8.19
C THR A 160 8.41 -6.42 -6.84
N TYR A 161 8.28 -7.43 -5.98
CA TYR A 161 7.85 -7.30 -4.58
C TYR A 161 8.90 -7.93 -3.66
N VAL A 162 9.00 -7.41 -2.43
CA VAL A 162 9.92 -7.96 -1.44
C VAL A 162 9.15 -8.42 -0.22
N ASN A 163 9.34 -9.66 0.18
CA ASN A 163 8.65 -10.18 1.36
C ASN A 163 9.34 -9.74 2.67
N THR A 164 8.77 -10.14 3.81
CA THR A 164 9.26 -9.73 5.14
C THR A 164 10.65 -10.28 5.48
N GLU A 165 11.09 -11.40 4.89
CA GLU A 165 12.45 -11.91 5.09
C GLU A 165 13.49 -11.18 4.22
N GLY A 166 13.05 -10.32 3.29
CA GLY A 166 13.92 -9.57 2.37
C GLY A 166 14.17 -10.26 1.04
N ARG A 167 13.40 -11.30 0.71
CA ARG A 167 13.48 -11.99 -0.58
C ARG A 167 12.73 -11.19 -1.65
N ALA A 168 13.43 -10.82 -2.71
CA ALA A 168 12.81 -10.23 -3.89
C ALA A 168 12.12 -11.32 -4.74
N GLN A 169 10.91 -11.05 -5.17
CA GLN A 169 10.08 -11.94 -5.99
C GLN A 169 9.47 -11.14 -7.13
N GLN A 170 9.34 -11.78 -8.29
CA GLN A 170 8.66 -11.18 -9.45
C GLN A 170 7.28 -11.78 -9.64
N THR A 171 6.29 -10.92 -9.87
CA THR A 171 5.03 -11.32 -10.46
C THR A 171 5.18 -11.47 -11.97
N LYS A 172 4.29 -12.26 -12.57
CA LYS A 172 4.10 -12.31 -14.02
C LYS A 172 2.69 -11.83 -14.33
N GLY A 173 2.57 -10.97 -15.35
CA GLY A 173 1.27 -10.57 -15.88
C GLY A 173 0.51 -11.81 -16.36
N THR A 174 -0.61 -12.11 -15.71
CA THR A 174 -1.49 -13.23 -16.05
C THR A 174 -2.64 -12.78 -16.93
N VAL A 175 -3.15 -11.59 -16.65
CA VAL A 175 -4.27 -10.97 -17.38
C VAL A 175 -3.88 -9.56 -17.78
N THR A 176 -4.54 -9.00 -18.79
CA THR A 176 -4.31 -7.61 -19.17
C THR A 176 -5.08 -6.67 -18.25
N ALA A 177 -4.51 -5.49 -17.97
CA ALA A 177 -5.17 -4.46 -17.17
C ALA A 177 -6.53 -4.04 -17.78
N PRO A 178 -7.57 -3.85 -16.96
CA PRO A 178 -8.92 -3.59 -17.47
C PRO A 178 -9.08 -2.17 -18.01
N GLY A 179 -9.87 -2.05 -19.08
CA GLY A 179 -10.26 -0.77 -19.66
C GLY A 179 -9.06 0.03 -20.15
N MET A 180 -8.83 1.18 -19.53
CA MET A 180 -7.75 2.11 -19.87
C MET A 180 -6.62 2.12 -18.85
N ALA A 181 -6.59 1.18 -17.89
CA ALA A 181 -5.55 1.10 -16.87
C ALA A 181 -4.17 0.83 -17.48
N ARG A 182 -3.12 1.36 -16.84
CA ARG A 182 -1.72 1.23 -17.30
C ARG A 182 -0.83 0.75 -16.15
N GLU A 183 0.35 0.25 -16.50
CA GLU A 183 1.37 -0.08 -15.50
C GLU A 183 1.81 1.15 -14.71
N ASP A 184 2.08 0.96 -13.42
CA ASP A 184 2.22 2.09 -12.50
C ASP A 184 3.45 2.96 -12.79
N TRP A 185 4.59 2.33 -13.09
CA TRP A 185 5.83 3.04 -13.44
C TRP A 185 5.71 3.81 -14.77
N ARG A 186 4.93 3.28 -15.74
CA ARG A 186 4.65 3.95 -17.02
C ARG A 186 3.86 5.24 -16.82
N ILE A 187 2.84 5.20 -15.96
CA ILE A 187 2.04 6.39 -15.62
C ILE A 187 2.95 7.49 -15.04
N ILE A 188 3.87 7.10 -14.15
CA ILE A 188 4.82 8.03 -13.54
C ILE A 188 5.82 8.57 -14.58
N GLY A 189 6.27 7.72 -15.50
CA GLY A 189 7.09 8.11 -16.67
C GLY A 189 6.41 9.16 -17.53
N ASP A 190 5.16 8.90 -17.95
CA ASP A 190 4.35 9.84 -18.74
C ASP A 190 4.18 11.20 -18.03
N ILE A 191 3.98 11.19 -16.71
CA ILE A 191 3.91 12.42 -15.90
C ILE A 191 5.27 13.13 -15.92
N SER A 192 6.38 12.41 -15.78
CA SER A 192 7.72 12.99 -15.74
C SER A 192 8.08 13.75 -17.02
N GLU A 193 7.68 13.21 -18.18
CA GLU A 193 7.87 13.85 -19.49
C GLU A 193 7.10 15.16 -19.59
N LEU A 194 5.83 15.17 -19.19
CA LEU A 194 4.99 16.37 -19.22
C LEU A 194 5.43 17.44 -18.22
N VAL A 195 6.01 17.03 -17.09
CA VAL A 195 6.58 17.95 -16.11
C VAL A 195 7.90 18.57 -16.64
N GLY A 196 8.54 17.97 -17.65
CA GLY A 196 9.81 18.43 -18.22
C GLY A 196 11.05 17.87 -17.49
N VAL A 197 10.88 16.78 -16.72
CA VAL A 197 11.95 16.10 -15.97
C VAL A 197 12.01 14.62 -16.32
N THR A 198 12.05 14.31 -17.63
CA THR A 198 12.03 12.95 -18.18
C THR A 198 12.97 11.99 -17.47
N LEU A 199 12.42 10.90 -16.92
CA LEU A 199 13.19 9.83 -16.29
C LEU A 199 14.08 9.13 -17.33
N PRO A 200 15.27 8.60 -16.94
CA PRO A 200 16.27 8.13 -17.89
C PRO A 200 16.03 6.68 -18.35
N TYR A 201 14.78 6.22 -18.37
CA TYR A 201 14.43 4.84 -18.71
C TYR A 201 13.05 4.78 -19.37
N ASP A 202 12.95 3.95 -20.41
CA ASP A 202 11.75 3.76 -21.23
C ASP A 202 11.28 2.31 -21.21
N THR A 203 12.10 1.38 -20.73
CA THR A 203 11.79 -0.05 -20.65
C THR A 203 11.82 -0.57 -19.21
N LEU A 204 11.11 -1.68 -18.97
CA LEU A 204 11.07 -2.31 -17.65
C LEU A 204 12.46 -2.77 -17.18
N ASP A 205 13.30 -3.23 -18.11
CA ASP A 205 14.65 -3.69 -17.78
C ASP A 205 15.57 -2.53 -17.38
N GLU A 206 15.43 -1.35 -18.01
CA GLU A 206 16.14 -0.14 -17.60
C GLU A 206 15.68 0.36 -16.22
N VAL A 207 14.38 0.30 -15.92
CA VAL A 207 13.85 0.60 -14.58
C VAL A 207 14.48 -0.33 -13.54
N ARG A 208 14.66 -1.62 -13.88
CA ARG A 208 15.31 -2.60 -12.99
C ARG A 208 16.81 -2.38 -12.86
N GLN A 209 17.50 -1.93 -13.90
CA GLN A 209 18.89 -1.49 -13.80
C GLN A 209 18.99 -0.33 -12.82
N ARG A 210 18.10 0.66 -12.93
CA ARG A 210 18.01 1.76 -11.97
C ARG A 210 17.70 1.29 -10.55
N LEU A 211 16.82 0.30 -10.41
CA LEU A 211 16.50 -0.33 -9.13
C LEU A 211 17.76 -1.00 -8.53
N ALA A 212 18.56 -1.67 -9.35
CA ALA A 212 19.80 -2.32 -8.95
C ALA A 212 20.88 -1.31 -8.49
N GLU A 213 20.95 -0.13 -9.12
CA GLU A 213 21.85 0.95 -8.69
C GLU A 213 21.52 1.47 -7.30
N VAL A 214 20.23 1.59 -6.98
CA VAL A 214 19.78 2.12 -5.68
C VAL A 214 19.82 1.05 -4.60
N SER A 215 19.32 -0.15 -4.90
CA SER A 215 19.26 -1.26 -3.96
C SER A 215 19.39 -2.60 -4.69
N PRO A 216 20.60 -3.20 -4.77
CA PRO A 216 20.87 -4.38 -5.59
C PRO A 216 20.14 -5.64 -5.13
N ASN A 217 19.71 -5.70 -3.86
CA ASN A 217 18.92 -6.81 -3.34
C ASN A 217 17.55 -6.94 -4.03
N LEU A 218 16.99 -5.86 -4.58
CA LEU A 218 15.67 -5.85 -5.22
C LEU A 218 15.65 -6.59 -6.56
N VAL A 219 16.80 -6.82 -7.19
CA VAL A 219 16.90 -7.52 -8.48
C VAL A 219 17.50 -8.93 -8.36
N ARG A 220 17.88 -9.35 -7.15
CA ARG A 220 18.36 -10.71 -6.86
C ARG A 220 17.18 -11.58 -6.44
N TYR A 221 16.49 -12.11 -7.44
CA TYR A 221 15.26 -12.86 -7.21
C TYR A 221 15.51 -14.20 -6.53
N ASP A 222 14.60 -14.55 -5.62
CA ASP A 222 14.63 -15.77 -4.82
C ASP A 222 15.84 -15.93 -3.87
N ASP A 223 16.69 -14.92 -3.74
CA ASP A 223 17.78 -14.88 -2.76
C ASP A 223 17.41 -14.04 -1.53
N VAL A 224 17.91 -14.44 -0.35
CA VAL A 224 17.78 -13.66 0.89
C VAL A 224 19.14 -13.14 1.29
N GLU A 225 19.30 -11.83 1.20
CA GLU A 225 20.52 -11.14 1.62
C GLU A 225 20.51 -10.95 3.16
N GLU A 226 21.52 -11.48 3.84
CA GLU A 226 21.68 -11.30 5.28
C GLU A 226 22.13 -9.87 5.58
N ALA A 227 21.49 -9.23 6.57
CA ALA A 227 21.91 -7.91 7.04
C ALA A 227 22.83 -8.07 8.26
N ASN A 228 24.12 -7.80 8.11
CA ASN A 228 25.12 -8.09 9.14
C ASN A 228 25.25 -7.02 10.25
N ASN A 229 24.67 -5.84 10.07
CA ASN A 229 24.92 -4.65 10.93
C ASN A 229 24.04 -4.59 12.19
N PHE A 230 23.77 -5.74 12.82
CA PHE A 230 22.94 -5.82 14.03
C PHE A 230 23.51 -5.03 15.22
N LYS A 231 24.85 -5.06 15.40
CA LYS A 231 25.51 -4.43 16.55
C LYS A 231 25.40 -2.91 16.49
N GLN A 232 25.72 -2.33 15.33
CA GLN A 232 25.64 -0.89 15.07
C GLN A 232 24.19 -0.41 15.16
N ALA A 233 23.23 -1.19 14.63
CA ALA A 233 21.82 -0.86 14.77
C ALA A 233 21.38 -0.84 16.24
N ASN A 234 21.85 -1.78 17.07
CA ASN A 234 21.54 -1.80 18.50
C ASN A 234 22.18 -0.61 19.25
N GLU A 235 23.39 -0.19 18.88
CA GLU A 235 24.04 0.99 19.45
C GLU A 235 23.28 2.27 19.14
N LEU A 236 22.86 2.45 17.87
CA LEU A 236 21.97 3.54 17.47
C LEU A 236 20.65 3.51 18.24
N SER A 237 20.17 2.34 18.65
CA SER A 237 18.90 2.24 19.39
C SER A 237 18.96 2.88 20.77
N LYS A 238 20.13 2.86 21.38
CA LYS A 238 20.37 3.37 22.73
C LYS A 238 20.52 4.89 22.77
N THR A 239 20.79 5.54 21.64
CA THR A 239 20.93 7.01 21.58
C THR A 239 19.57 7.73 21.54
N VAL A 240 18.48 6.99 21.31
CA VAL A 240 17.13 7.54 21.29
C VAL A 240 16.34 7.01 22.47
N ASP A 241 16.05 7.87 23.44
CA ASP A 241 15.06 7.59 24.48
C ASP A 241 13.66 7.55 23.86
N GLN A 242 13.17 6.36 23.54
CA GLN A 242 11.77 6.14 23.19
C GLN A 242 11.05 5.45 24.34
N ALA A 243 9.85 5.96 24.65
CA ALA A 243 8.92 5.26 25.53
C ALA A 243 8.68 3.84 25.00
N VAL A 244 9.09 2.84 25.78
CA VAL A 244 8.81 1.43 25.50
C VAL A 244 7.30 1.26 25.51
N VAL A 245 6.71 0.95 24.35
CA VAL A 245 5.29 0.62 24.27
C VAL A 245 5.11 -0.77 24.88
N THR A 246 4.80 -0.83 26.17
CA THR A 246 4.75 -2.05 26.99
C THR A 246 3.59 -2.98 26.63
N ARG A 247 2.58 -2.49 25.91
CA ARG A 247 1.45 -3.30 25.46
C ARG A 247 0.92 -2.81 24.11
N ARG A 248 1.24 -3.54 23.03
CA ARG A 248 0.51 -3.45 21.76
C ARG A 248 -0.40 -4.67 21.67
N ALA A 249 -1.71 -4.46 21.66
CA ALA A 249 -2.61 -5.51 21.19
C ALA A 249 -2.30 -5.77 19.70
N PRO A 250 -2.30 -7.04 19.24
CA PRO A 250 -2.15 -7.29 17.82
C PRO A 250 -3.30 -6.59 17.08
N PRO A 251 -3.03 -5.96 15.92
CA PRO A 251 -4.04 -5.19 15.20
C PRO A 251 -5.17 -6.07 14.64
N GLN A 252 -4.93 -7.37 14.50
CA GLN A 252 -5.92 -8.35 14.07
C GLN A 252 -6.38 -9.17 15.26
N LEU A 253 -7.51 -8.78 15.85
CA LEU A 253 -8.17 -9.51 16.95
C LEU A 253 -9.43 -10.21 16.49
N THR A 254 -10.00 -9.76 15.37
CA THR A 254 -11.27 -10.24 14.85
C THR A 254 -11.11 -10.87 13.49
N VAL A 255 -12.06 -11.75 13.15
CA VAL A 255 -12.13 -12.39 11.83
C VAL A 255 -12.26 -11.37 10.70
N LYS A 256 -12.88 -10.20 10.97
CA LYS A 256 -12.96 -9.10 10.01
C LYS A 256 -11.56 -8.61 9.64
N ASP A 257 -10.70 -8.43 10.65
CA ASP A 257 -9.38 -7.82 10.47
C ASP A 257 -8.44 -8.70 9.62
N PHE A 258 -8.72 -10.00 9.51
CA PHE A 258 -7.99 -10.92 8.63
C PHE A 258 -8.48 -10.86 7.18
N TYR A 259 -9.79 -10.92 6.95
CA TYR A 259 -10.36 -11.00 5.59
C TYR A 259 -10.48 -9.65 4.87
N THR A 260 -10.32 -8.51 5.57
CA THR A 260 -10.42 -7.18 4.97
C THR A 260 -9.22 -6.31 5.34
N THR A 261 -8.05 -6.61 4.77
CA THR A 261 -6.78 -5.91 5.05
C THR A 261 -6.43 -4.86 3.99
N ASP A 262 -6.61 -5.18 2.72
CA ASP A 262 -6.21 -4.36 1.58
C ASP A 262 -7.41 -4.01 0.66
N PRO A 263 -7.24 -3.10 -0.31
CA PRO A 263 -8.32 -2.69 -1.20
C PRO A 263 -8.93 -3.85 -2.00
N ILE A 264 -8.09 -4.81 -2.41
CA ILE A 264 -8.51 -5.97 -3.19
C ILE A 264 -9.43 -6.88 -2.35
N SER A 265 -9.04 -7.20 -1.12
CA SER A 265 -9.86 -8.02 -0.22
C SER A 265 -11.11 -7.29 0.22
N ARG A 266 -11.05 -5.95 0.37
CA ARG A 266 -12.23 -5.13 0.71
C ARG A 266 -13.26 -5.05 -0.42
N ALA A 267 -12.82 -5.01 -1.68
CA ALA A 267 -13.69 -5.07 -2.83
C ALA A 267 -14.26 -6.48 -3.11
N SER A 268 -13.63 -7.53 -2.56
CA SER A 268 -14.02 -8.92 -2.81
C SER A 268 -15.33 -9.31 -2.11
N GLN A 269 -16.32 -9.70 -2.92
CA GLN A 269 -17.59 -10.25 -2.41
C GLN A 269 -17.40 -11.56 -1.64
N THR A 270 -16.42 -12.38 -2.03
CA THR A 270 -16.10 -13.64 -1.35
C THR A 270 -15.57 -13.37 0.05
N MET A 271 -14.65 -12.41 0.19
CA MET A 271 -14.12 -12.03 1.50
C MET A 271 -15.22 -11.42 2.39
N ALA A 272 -16.12 -10.61 1.83
CA ALA A 272 -17.29 -10.09 2.55
C ALA A 272 -18.19 -11.23 3.07
N LYS A 273 -18.41 -12.29 2.29
CA LYS A 273 -19.13 -13.50 2.72
C LYS A 273 -18.37 -14.25 3.83
N CYS A 274 -17.05 -14.37 3.73
CA CYS A 274 -16.22 -14.99 4.78
C CYS A 274 -16.33 -14.23 6.12
N VAL A 275 -16.33 -12.90 6.09
CA VAL A 275 -16.55 -12.08 7.30
C VAL A 275 -17.94 -12.32 7.89
N LYS A 276 -18.98 -12.37 7.06
CA LYS A 276 -20.35 -12.64 7.51
C LYS A 276 -20.45 -14.01 8.17
N SER A 277 -19.96 -15.05 7.51
CA SER A 277 -19.95 -16.42 8.03
C SER A 277 -19.13 -16.56 9.32
N GLY A 278 -17.96 -15.91 9.39
CA GLY A 278 -17.13 -15.90 10.60
C GLY A 278 -17.81 -15.24 11.81
N ARG A 279 -18.58 -14.16 11.58
CA ARG A 279 -19.39 -13.52 12.62
C ARG A 279 -20.53 -14.42 13.09
N GLU A 280 -21.26 -15.02 12.15
CA GLU A 280 -22.35 -15.96 12.44
C GLU A 280 -21.85 -17.18 13.22
N HIS A 281 -20.70 -17.74 12.87
CA HIS A 281 -20.10 -18.84 13.60
C HIS A 281 -19.65 -18.45 15.02
N LYS A 282 -19.14 -17.23 15.21
CA LYS A 282 -18.82 -16.70 16.56
C LYS A 282 -20.08 -16.51 17.39
N LEU A 283 -21.16 -16.01 16.79
CA LEU A 283 -22.48 -15.90 17.42
C LEU A 283 -23.03 -17.28 17.79
N TRP A 284 -22.97 -18.26 16.90
CA TRP A 284 -23.34 -19.66 17.16
C TRP A 284 -22.60 -20.22 18.37
N LYS A 285 -21.26 -20.12 18.40
CA LYS A 285 -20.43 -20.61 19.52
C LYS A 285 -20.72 -19.91 20.85
N SER A 286 -21.30 -18.71 20.81
CA SER A 286 -21.68 -17.97 22.03
C SER A 286 -23.02 -18.42 22.63
N GLN A 287 -23.84 -19.17 21.87
CA GLN A 287 -25.13 -19.65 22.35
C GLN A 287 -24.98 -20.74 23.43
N PRO A 288 -25.89 -20.80 24.43
CA PRO A 288 -25.79 -21.73 25.56
C PRO A 288 -25.70 -23.21 25.14
N TYR A 289 -26.45 -23.58 24.10
CA TYR A 289 -26.49 -24.95 23.59
C TYR A 289 -25.21 -25.35 22.83
N ALA A 290 -24.47 -24.39 22.25
CA ALA A 290 -23.24 -24.65 21.51
C ALA A 290 -22.04 -24.99 22.41
N LYS A 291 -22.17 -24.77 23.73
CA LYS A 291 -21.18 -25.12 24.76
C LYS A 291 -21.47 -26.47 25.42
N ALA A 292 -22.49 -27.19 24.96
CA ALA A 292 -22.91 -28.42 25.59
C ALA A 292 -21.91 -29.58 25.27
N PRO A 293 -21.57 -30.43 26.26
CA PRO A 293 -20.47 -31.40 26.15
C PRO A 293 -20.61 -32.46 25.06
N TRP A 294 -21.79 -32.59 24.43
CA TRP A 294 -22.09 -33.61 23.42
C TRP A 294 -21.80 -33.19 21.98
N ILE A 295 -21.37 -31.94 21.74
CA ILE A 295 -21.11 -31.42 20.38
C ILE A 295 -19.80 -31.95 19.77
N ASP A 296 -18.81 -32.29 20.60
CA ASP A 296 -17.52 -32.86 20.16
C ASP A 296 -17.56 -34.37 19.91
N ASN A 297 -18.73 -35.01 19.99
CA ASN A 297 -18.88 -36.42 19.67
C ASN A 297 -19.18 -36.61 18.17
N PRO A 298 -18.22 -37.12 17.36
CA PRO A 298 -18.34 -37.19 15.90
C PRO A 298 -19.52 -38.07 15.43
N LEU A 299 -20.02 -38.96 16.28
CA LEU A 299 -21.17 -39.82 15.96
C LEU A 299 -22.53 -39.12 16.05
N LYS A 300 -22.64 -38.00 16.79
CA LYS A 300 -23.91 -37.25 16.98
C LYS A 300 -24.03 -35.99 16.14
N THR A 301 -22.93 -35.43 15.63
CA THR A 301 -22.93 -34.23 14.76
C THR A 301 -23.66 -34.49 13.44
N LYS A 302 -23.71 -35.75 12.97
CA LYS A 302 -24.47 -36.18 11.80
C LYS A 302 -25.99 -36.07 12.00
N TYR A 303 -26.49 -36.13 13.24
CA TYR A 303 -27.93 -36.12 13.55
C TYR A 303 -28.54 -34.70 13.57
N ILE A 304 -27.73 -33.67 13.85
CA ILE A 304 -28.19 -32.28 13.96
C ILE A 304 -28.20 -31.58 12.58
N ARG A 305 -27.25 -31.90 11.69
CA ARG A 305 -27.25 -31.35 10.32
C ARG A 305 -28.50 -31.76 9.53
N THR A 306 -29.02 -32.97 9.74
CA THR A 306 -30.22 -33.44 9.06
C THR A 306 -31.49 -32.77 9.59
N LYS A 307 -31.59 -32.47 10.89
CA LYS A 307 -32.79 -31.82 11.46
C LYS A 307 -32.92 -30.33 11.15
N LEU A 308 -31.82 -29.61 10.93
CA LEU A 308 -31.86 -28.20 10.52
C LEU A 308 -32.29 -28.00 9.05
N GLN A 309 -32.20 -29.04 8.21
CA GLN A 309 -32.78 -29.02 6.86
C GLN A 309 -34.32 -29.15 6.86
N PHE A 310 -34.95 -29.58 7.97
CA PHE A 310 -36.41 -29.72 8.06
C PHE A 310 -37.12 -28.55 8.74
N ALA A 311 -36.40 -27.48 9.14
CA ALA A 311 -36.99 -26.28 9.73
C ALA A 311 -37.25 -25.15 8.71
N HIS A 312 -37.12 -25.44 7.42
CA HIS A 312 -37.45 -24.55 6.31
C HIS A 312 -38.47 -25.20 5.36
N PHE A 313 -39.59 -25.63 5.93
CA PHE A 313 -40.88 -25.76 5.29
C PHE A 313 -41.94 -25.14 6.19
#